data_AF-A0AA92V710-F1
#
_entry.id   AF-A0AA92V710-F1
#
_cell.length_a   1.000
_cell.length_b   1.000
_cell.length_c   1.000
_cell.angle_alpha   90.00
_cell.angle_beta   90.00
_cell.angle_gamma   90.00
#
_symmetry.space_group_name_H-M   'P 1'
#
loop_
_entity.id
_entity.type
_entity.pdbx_description
1 polymer ?
#
loop_
_entity_poly.entity_id
_entity_poly.type
_entity_poly.pdbx_seq_one_letter_code
_entity_poly.pdbx_strand_id
1 'polypeptide(L)'
;MMHCIKNVNIKMKLFENRILYSFYCFEQWIDGSFHMLFRGVKVWSMKKMYNLNPFGYIKKRNKSLDEYINNVYLAANEAAGNLDYGLRISHAQGFLGVLLGPYMMLAVSLVKYFGPVNIPNTSFKVFVLVCLGVSYLIAYLSAFKDDVYKAYFKKFKKEKNDLKWHVLTFFVCLGSLYSVYLSIVYWNK
;
A
#
# COMPACT_ATOMS: atom_id res chain seq x y z
N MET A 1 -25.81 -6.53 22.66
CA MET A 1 -25.03 -5.43 22.04
C MET A 1 -23.56 -5.80 21.78
N MET A 2 -22.80 -6.32 22.76
CA MET A 2 -21.38 -6.73 22.60
C MET A 2 -21.11 -7.74 21.47
N HIS A 3 -22.00 -8.72 21.25
CA HIS A 3 -21.83 -9.70 20.17
C HIS A 3 -21.96 -9.07 18.77
N CYS A 4 -22.81 -8.05 18.63
CA CYS A 4 -23.00 -7.34 17.37
C CYS A 4 -21.77 -6.47 17.04
N ILE A 5 -21.23 -5.77 18.05
CA ILE A 5 -20.03 -4.94 17.93
C ILE A 5 -18.81 -5.78 17.55
N LYS A 6 -18.62 -6.96 18.17
CA LYS A 6 -17.54 -7.90 17.82
C LYS A 6 -17.64 -8.35 16.36
N ASN A 7 -18.85 -8.68 15.88
CA ASN A 7 -19.06 -9.09 14.49
C ASN A 7 -18.80 -7.96 13.47
N VAL A 8 -19.19 -6.71 13.78
CA VAL A 8 -18.93 -5.56 12.92
C VAL A 8 -17.42 -5.30 12.81
N ASN A 9 -16.69 -5.36 13.92
CA ASN A 9 -15.25 -5.15 13.93
C ASN A 9 -14.50 -6.21 13.09
N ILE A 10 -14.92 -7.49 13.17
CA ILE A 10 -14.36 -8.56 12.34
C ILE A 10 -14.63 -8.31 10.85
N LYS A 11 -15.86 -7.88 10.48
CA LYS A 11 -16.21 -7.60 9.08
C LYS A 11 -15.41 -6.41 8.51
N MET A 12 -15.24 -5.34 9.28
CA MET A 12 -14.46 -4.17 8.88
C MET A 12 -12.99 -4.53 8.69
N LYS A 13 -12.38 -5.25 9.64
CA LYS A 13 -11.00 -5.75 9.49
C LYS A 13 -10.84 -6.61 8.23
N LEU A 14 -11.80 -7.47 7.94
CA LEU A 14 -11.75 -8.31 6.73
C LEU A 14 -11.85 -7.49 5.45
N PHE A 15 -12.69 -6.44 5.45
CA PHE A 15 -12.82 -5.51 4.33
C PHE A 15 -11.53 -4.73 4.07
N GLU A 16 -10.95 -4.12 5.10
CA GLU A 16 -9.68 -3.39 5.00
C GLU A 16 -8.55 -4.29 4.50
N ASN A 17 -8.46 -5.52 5.01
CA ASN A 17 -7.46 -6.50 4.57
C ASN A 17 -7.67 -6.94 3.11
N ARG A 18 -8.90 -6.92 2.58
CA ARG A 18 -9.15 -7.19 1.15
C ARG A 18 -8.70 -6.06 0.25
N ILE A 19 -8.93 -4.82 0.66
CA ILE A 19 -8.40 -3.64 -0.04
C ILE A 19 -6.88 -3.68 -0.02
N LEU A 20 -6.29 -3.94 1.14
CA LEU A 20 -4.85 -4.06 1.32
C LEU A 20 -4.25 -5.17 0.42
N TYR A 21 -4.89 -6.33 0.38
CA TYR A 21 -4.48 -7.43 -0.50
C TYR A 21 -4.58 -7.05 -1.98
N SER A 22 -5.60 -6.27 -2.37
CA SER A 22 -5.71 -5.74 -3.72
C SER A 22 -4.56 -4.79 -4.07
N PHE A 23 -4.15 -3.91 -3.14
CA PHE A 23 -2.97 -3.07 -3.34
C PHE A 23 -1.68 -3.89 -3.42
N TYR A 24 -1.53 -4.92 -2.59
CA TYR A 24 -0.38 -5.82 -2.68
C TYR A 24 -0.30 -6.52 -4.05
N CYS A 25 -1.42 -7.03 -4.57
CA CYS A 25 -1.48 -7.63 -5.90
C CYS A 25 -1.19 -6.62 -7.01
N PHE A 26 -1.70 -5.39 -6.88
CA PHE A 26 -1.43 -4.30 -7.81
C PHE A 26 0.06 -3.94 -7.84
N GLU A 27 0.71 -3.79 -6.68
CA GLU A 27 2.16 -3.57 -6.57
C GLU A 27 2.95 -4.73 -7.19
N GLN A 28 2.54 -5.97 -6.93
CA GLN A 28 3.17 -7.14 -7.55
C GLN A 28 3.04 -7.12 -9.08
N TRP A 29 1.90 -6.70 -9.60
CA TRP A 29 1.67 -6.55 -11.04
C TRP A 29 2.50 -5.41 -11.63
N ILE A 30 2.56 -4.25 -10.95
CA ILE A 30 3.40 -3.11 -11.32
C ILE A 30 4.86 -3.52 -11.39
N ASP A 31 5.39 -4.14 -10.34
CA ASP A 31 6.77 -4.64 -10.28
C ASP A 31 7.08 -5.59 -11.44
N GLY A 32 6.16 -6.51 -11.74
CA GLY A 32 6.28 -7.46 -12.85
C GLY A 32 6.35 -6.74 -14.20
N SER A 33 5.46 -5.78 -14.42
CA SER A 33 5.41 -4.93 -15.61
C SER A 33 6.72 -4.12 -15.77
N PHE A 34 7.18 -3.44 -14.71
CA PHE A 34 8.45 -2.70 -14.72
C PHE A 34 9.64 -3.63 -14.94
N HIS A 35 9.64 -4.82 -14.35
CA HIS A 35 10.68 -5.81 -14.61
C HIS A 35 10.70 -6.20 -16.08
N MET A 36 9.56 -6.47 -16.70
CA MET A 36 9.47 -6.85 -18.11
C MET A 36 9.93 -5.72 -19.04
N LEU A 37 9.46 -4.49 -18.81
CA LEU A 37 9.80 -3.31 -19.62
C LEU A 37 11.29 -2.96 -19.54
N PHE A 38 11.89 -3.02 -18.35
CA PHE A 38 13.28 -2.60 -18.12
C PHE A 38 14.27 -3.77 -18.01
N ARG A 39 13.86 -4.98 -18.40
CA ARG A 39 14.69 -6.20 -18.27
C ARG A 39 16.05 -6.03 -18.94
N GLY A 40 16.06 -5.51 -20.18
CA GLY A 40 17.31 -5.31 -20.94
C GLY A 40 18.28 -4.38 -20.24
N VAL A 41 17.79 -3.24 -19.73
CA VAL A 41 18.59 -2.25 -18.99
C VAL A 41 19.14 -2.84 -17.69
N LYS A 42 18.31 -3.58 -16.95
CA LYS A 42 18.70 -4.24 -15.69
C LYS A 42 19.77 -5.31 -15.92
N VAL A 43 19.63 -6.15 -16.93
CA VAL A 43 20.64 -7.17 -17.27
C VAL A 43 21.95 -6.52 -17.72
N TRP A 44 21.86 -5.45 -18.53
CA TRP A 44 23.04 -4.70 -18.95
C TRP A 44 23.80 -4.09 -17.76
N SER A 45 23.09 -3.46 -16.81
CA SER A 45 23.72 -2.88 -15.62
C SER A 45 24.34 -3.96 -14.71
N MET A 46 23.66 -5.10 -14.51
CA MET A 46 24.21 -6.24 -13.77
C MET A 46 25.47 -6.79 -14.44
N LYS A 47 25.50 -6.92 -15.77
CA LYS A 47 26.71 -7.35 -16.51
C LYS A 47 27.87 -6.38 -16.31
N LYS A 48 27.61 -5.07 -16.34
CA LYS A 48 28.63 -4.05 -16.04
C LYS A 48 29.16 -4.19 -14.61
N MET A 49 28.28 -4.34 -13.62
CA MET A 49 28.67 -4.54 -12.22
C MET A 49 29.50 -5.81 -12.00
N TYR A 50 29.11 -6.93 -12.62
CA TYR A 50 29.85 -8.19 -12.56
C TYR A 50 31.26 -8.07 -13.15
N ASN A 51 31.39 -7.36 -14.26
CA ASN A 51 32.68 -7.16 -14.91
C ASN A 51 33.59 -6.20 -14.15
N LEU A 52 33.03 -5.08 -13.65
CA LEU A 52 33.76 -4.11 -12.82
C LEU A 52 34.24 -4.74 -11.51
N ASN A 53 33.42 -5.61 -10.91
CA ASN A 53 33.70 -6.28 -9.64
C ASN A 53 34.35 -5.34 -8.59
N PRO A 54 33.72 -4.18 -8.29
CA PRO A 54 34.37 -3.04 -7.63
C PRO A 54 34.95 -3.38 -6.26
N PHE A 55 34.39 -4.38 -5.57
CA PHE A 55 34.84 -4.81 -4.24
C PHE A 55 35.45 -6.22 -4.23
N GLY A 56 35.68 -6.84 -5.40
CA GLY A 56 36.24 -8.19 -5.49
C GLY A 56 35.27 -9.33 -5.12
N TYR A 57 34.20 -9.07 -4.37
CA TYR A 57 33.30 -10.09 -3.82
C TYR A 57 32.33 -10.73 -4.82
N ILE A 58 32.02 -10.06 -5.94
CA ILE A 58 30.99 -10.53 -6.87
C ILE A 58 31.43 -11.85 -7.51
N LYS A 59 32.66 -11.90 -8.03
CA LYS A 59 33.24 -13.12 -8.63
C LYS A 59 33.69 -14.16 -7.60
N LYS A 60 33.84 -13.77 -6.32
CA LYS A 60 34.11 -14.72 -5.22
C LYS A 60 32.86 -15.47 -4.80
N ARG A 61 31.69 -14.82 -4.84
CA ARG A 61 30.40 -15.40 -4.40
C ARG A 61 29.60 -16.06 -5.51
N ASN A 62 29.93 -15.81 -6.78
CA ASN A 62 29.21 -16.34 -7.93
C ASN A 62 30.23 -16.92 -8.92
N LYS A 63 30.00 -18.15 -9.38
CA LYS A 63 30.88 -18.87 -10.31
C LYS A 63 30.68 -18.41 -11.76
N SER A 64 29.52 -17.82 -12.07
CA SER A 64 29.20 -17.29 -13.40
C SER A 64 28.39 -15.98 -13.35
N LEU A 65 28.33 -15.28 -14.49
CA LEU A 65 27.46 -14.11 -14.67
C LEU A 65 25.98 -14.48 -14.50
N ASP A 66 25.58 -15.64 -15.01
CA ASP A 66 24.19 -16.11 -14.90
C ASP A 66 23.81 -16.40 -13.45
N GLU A 67 24.71 -17.02 -12.68
CA GLU A 67 24.52 -17.25 -11.25
C GLU A 67 24.38 -15.92 -10.49
N TYR A 68 25.22 -14.93 -10.81
CA TYR A 68 25.11 -13.59 -10.24
C TYR A 68 23.76 -12.93 -10.55
N ILE A 69 23.35 -12.92 -11.81
CA ILE A 69 22.07 -12.32 -12.23
C ILE A 69 20.90 -13.01 -11.51
N ASN A 70 20.93 -14.34 -11.42
CA ASN A 70 19.87 -15.11 -10.76
C ASN A 70 19.82 -14.81 -9.25
N ASN A 71 20.98 -14.73 -8.59
CA ASN A 71 21.06 -14.39 -7.16
C ASN A 71 20.56 -12.96 -6.88
N VAL A 72 20.85 -12.00 -7.77
CA VAL A 72 20.31 -10.63 -7.65
C VAL A 72 18.78 -10.64 -7.80
N TYR A 73 18.23 -11.39 -8.75
CA TYR A 73 16.77 -11.49 -8.90
C TYR A 73 16.10 -12.19 -7.72
N LEU A 74 16.70 -13.25 -7.18
CA LEU A 74 16.20 -13.92 -5.97
C LEU A 74 16.19 -12.96 -4.78
N ALA A 75 17.29 -12.26 -4.52
CA ALA A 75 17.39 -11.29 -3.43
C ALA A 75 16.38 -10.15 -3.60
N ALA A 76 16.20 -9.63 -4.81
CA ALA A 76 15.22 -8.58 -5.09
C ALA A 76 13.78 -9.06 -4.88
N ASN A 77 13.46 -10.28 -5.33
CA ASN A 77 12.13 -10.88 -5.13
C ASN A 77 11.84 -11.16 -3.65
N GLU A 78 12.83 -11.59 -2.88
CA GLU A 78 12.71 -11.76 -1.44
C GLU A 78 12.50 -10.42 -0.73
N ALA A 79 13.35 -9.42 -1.01
CA ALA A 79 13.23 -8.08 -0.44
C ALA A 79 11.89 -7.40 -0.79
N ALA A 80 11.32 -7.67 -1.97
CA ALA A 80 10.04 -7.10 -2.38
C ALA A 80 8.83 -7.90 -1.85
N GLY A 81 8.89 -9.24 -1.95
CA GLY A 81 7.76 -10.14 -1.77
C GLY A 81 7.65 -10.80 -0.40
N ASN A 82 8.62 -10.61 0.49
CA ASN A 82 8.52 -11.13 1.86
C ASN A 82 7.31 -10.50 2.57
N LEU A 83 6.44 -11.33 3.15
CA LEU A 83 5.23 -10.83 3.81
C LEU A 83 5.49 -10.21 5.18
N ASP A 84 6.66 -10.45 5.78
CA ASP A 84 7.02 -9.92 7.10
C ASP A 84 7.64 -8.53 7.04
N TYR A 85 8.43 -8.25 6.00
CA TYR A 85 9.20 -7.01 5.87
C TYR A 85 9.33 -6.50 4.43
N GLY A 86 8.68 -7.13 3.46
CA GLY A 86 8.87 -6.81 2.05
C GLY A 86 8.34 -5.43 1.67
N LEU A 87 8.94 -4.84 0.64
CA LEU A 87 8.52 -3.52 0.14
C LEU A 87 7.06 -3.48 -0.29
N ARG A 88 6.54 -4.53 -0.94
CA ARG A 88 5.16 -4.54 -1.47
C ARG A 88 4.10 -4.38 -0.39
N ILE A 89 4.31 -5.00 0.76
CA ILE A 89 3.36 -4.89 1.88
C ILE A 89 3.46 -3.51 2.54
N SER A 90 4.66 -2.95 2.66
CA SER A 90 4.86 -1.58 3.14
C SER A 90 4.20 -0.54 2.22
N HIS A 91 4.31 -0.73 0.90
CA HIS A 91 3.60 0.11 -0.08
C HIS A 91 2.09 -0.05 0.04
N ALA A 92 1.57 -1.27 0.17
CA ALA A 92 0.14 -1.50 0.36
C ALA A 92 -0.39 -0.79 1.61
N GLN A 93 0.37 -0.79 2.73
CA GLN A 93 0.05 0.00 3.91
C GLN A 93 -0.03 1.50 3.57
N GLY A 94 0.97 1.99 2.86
CA GLY A 94 1.03 3.37 2.40
C GLY A 94 -0.19 3.76 1.57
N PHE A 95 -0.56 2.94 0.58
CA PHE A 95 -1.75 3.17 -0.22
C PHE A 95 -3.02 3.18 0.60
N LEU A 96 -3.17 2.28 1.58
CA LEU A 96 -4.34 2.28 2.45
C LEU A 96 -4.41 3.56 3.29
N GLY A 97 -3.29 4.02 3.84
CA GLY A 97 -3.21 5.29 4.58
C GLY A 97 -3.57 6.50 3.72
N VAL A 98 -3.01 6.58 2.51
CA VAL A 98 -3.31 7.65 1.54
C VAL A 98 -4.77 7.59 1.09
N LEU A 99 -5.33 6.40 0.89
CA LEU A 99 -6.72 6.20 0.47
C LEU A 99 -7.72 6.72 1.52
N LEU A 100 -7.45 6.43 2.79
CA LEU A 100 -8.31 6.83 3.92
C LEU A 100 -8.26 8.34 4.21
N GLY A 101 -7.13 8.99 3.92
CA GLY A 101 -6.93 10.42 4.18
C GLY A 101 -8.03 11.31 3.58
N PRO A 102 -8.31 11.24 2.28
CA PRO A 102 -9.36 12.02 1.64
C PRO A 102 -10.77 11.81 2.20
N TYR A 103 -11.11 10.59 2.63
CA TYR A 103 -12.39 10.33 3.28
C TYR A 103 -12.49 11.00 4.65
N MET A 104 -11.39 10.98 5.42
CA MET A 104 -11.30 11.72 6.68
C MET A 104 -11.37 13.24 6.44
N MET A 105 -10.69 13.73 5.40
CA MET A 105 -10.77 15.13 5.00
C MET A 105 -12.21 15.53 4.68
N LEU A 106 -12.94 14.69 3.94
CA LEU A 106 -14.32 15.00 3.57
C LEU A 106 -15.21 15.05 4.81
N ALA A 107 -15.09 14.07 5.70
CA ALA A 107 -15.86 14.04 6.94
C ALA A 107 -15.64 15.32 7.78
N VAL A 108 -14.39 15.73 7.98
CA VAL A 108 -14.07 16.95 8.75
C VAL A 108 -14.54 18.21 8.01
N SER A 109 -14.40 18.27 6.69
CA SER A 109 -14.84 19.42 5.89
C SER A 109 -16.36 19.59 5.96
N LEU A 110 -17.13 18.50 5.96
CA LEU A 110 -18.58 18.54 6.13
C LEU A 110 -18.97 18.99 7.55
N VAL A 111 -18.28 18.50 8.59
CA VAL A 111 -18.50 18.94 9.98
C VAL A 111 -18.21 20.44 10.13
N LYS A 112 -17.16 20.95 9.47
CA LYS A 112 -16.89 22.40 9.44
C LYS A 112 -18.02 23.15 8.74
N TYR A 113 -18.41 22.70 7.55
CA TYR A 113 -19.39 23.36 6.70
C TYR A 113 -20.79 23.44 7.32
N PHE A 114 -21.27 22.36 7.96
CA PHE A 114 -22.59 22.35 8.59
C PHE A 114 -22.63 23.04 9.97
N GLY A 115 -21.47 23.40 10.52
CA GLY A 115 -21.36 24.08 11.81
C GLY A 115 -21.78 23.32 13.09
N PRO A 116 -21.94 21.98 13.17
CA PRO A 116 -22.20 21.32 14.46
C PRO A 116 -21.04 21.46 15.47
N VAL A 117 -19.82 21.75 15.00
CA VAL A 117 -18.63 21.95 15.84
C VAL A 117 -17.82 23.12 15.28
N ASN A 118 -17.39 24.04 16.15
CA ASN A 118 -16.52 25.14 15.76
C ASN A 118 -15.09 24.62 15.52
N ILE A 119 -14.73 24.40 14.26
CA ILE A 119 -13.38 23.99 13.87
C ILE A 119 -12.54 25.26 13.65
N PRO A 120 -11.40 25.41 14.36
CA PRO A 120 -10.57 26.60 14.26
C PRO A 120 -10.09 26.82 12.82
N ASN A 121 -9.98 28.09 12.44
CA ASN A 121 -9.55 28.48 11.12
C ASN A 121 -8.07 28.15 10.93
N THR A 122 -7.82 26.97 10.36
CA THR A 122 -6.49 26.40 10.14
C THR A 122 -6.20 26.38 8.64
N SER A 123 -4.91 26.46 8.28
CA SER A 123 -4.55 26.36 6.86
C SER A 123 -4.96 24.99 6.30
N PHE A 124 -5.47 24.97 5.06
CA PHE A 124 -5.84 23.73 4.38
C PHE A 124 -4.68 22.72 4.32
N LYS A 125 -3.44 23.20 4.20
CA LYS A 125 -2.23 22.34 4.20
C LYS A 125 -2.05 21.62 5.53
N VAL A 126 -2.16 22.34 6.66
CA VAL A 126 -2.06 21.73 7.99
C VAL A 126 -3.18 20.72 8.20
N PHE A 127 -4.40 21.06 7.78
CA PHE A 127 -5.54 20.15 7.81
C PHE A 127 -5.28 18.85 7.05
N VAL A 128 -4.79 18.93 5.80
CA VAL A 128 -4.41 17.75 4.99
C VAL A 128 -3.36 16.90 5.70
N LEU A 129 -2.31 17.51 6.25
CA LEU A 129 -1.25 16.79 6.96
C LEU A 129 -1.78 16.05 8.19
N VAL A 130 -2.67 16.66 8.96
CA VAL A 130 -3.30 16.03 10.12
C VAL A 130 -4.16 14.84 9.69
N CYS A 131 -5.02 15.02 8.67
CA CYS A 131 -5.87 13.93 8.18
C CYS A 131 -5.05 12.75 7.64
N LEU A 132 -3.96 13.02 6.91
CA LEU A 132 -3.05 11.98 6.44
C LEU A 132 -2.33 11.30 7.62
N GLY A 133 -1.80 12.05 8.59
CA GLY A 133 -1.15 11.46 9.76
C GLY A 133 -2.08 10.52 10.54
N VAL A 134 -3.32 10.96 10.76
CA VAL A 134 -4.35 10.15 11.44
C VAL A 134 -4.74 8.94 10.57
N SER A 135 -4.88 9.08 9.26
CA SER A 135 -5.25 7.97 8.39
C SER A 135 -4.18 6.90 8.33
N TYR A 136 -2.90 7.27 8.32
CA TYR A 136 -1.78 6.34 8.43
C TYR A 136 -1.77 5.61 9.77
N LEU A 137 -2.05 6.31 10.87
CA LEU A 137 -2.16 5.69 12.19
C LEU A 137 -3.31 4.68 12.23
N ILE A 138 -4.47 5.01 11.67
CA ILE A 138 -5.61 4.10 11.58
C ILE A 138 -5.24 2.87 10.74
N ALA A 139 -4.66 3.06 9.55
CA ALA A 139 -4.23 1.96 8.69
C ALA A 139 -3.27 1.02 9.43
N TYR A 140 -2.29 1.57 10.15
CA TYR A 140 -1.34 0.80 10.96
C TYR A 140 -2.05 0.01 12.08
N LEU A 141 -2.90 0.68 12.87
CA LEU A 141 -3.57 0.05 14.01
C LEU A 141 -4.58 -1.03 13.59
N SER A 142 -5.28 -0.83 12.47
CA SER A 142 -6.34 -1.75 12.05
C SER A 142 -5.81 -3.00 11.33
N ALA A 143 -4.76 -2.85 10.52
CA ALA A 143 -4.26 -3.95 9.69
C ALA A 143 -2.89 -4.50 10.14
N PHE A 144 -2.02 -3.70 10.75
CA PHE A 144 -0.59 -4.02 10.93
C PHE A 144 -0.12 -4.26 12.37
N LYS A 145 -0.74 -3.63 13.37
CA LYS A 145 -0.29 -3.70 14.79
C LYS A 145 -0.08 -5.12 15.34
N ASP A 146 -0.87 -6.09 14.87
CA ASP A 146 -0.81 -7.49 15.33
C ASP A 146 -0.63 -8.48 14.17
N ASP A 147 -0.02 -8.07 13.06
CA ASP A 147 0.19 -8.90 11.86
C ASP A 147 -1.10 -9.52 11.29
N VAL A 148 -2.25 -8.89 11.56
CA VAL A 148 -3.58 -9.35 11.16
C VAL A 148 -3.64 -9.60 9.66
N TYR A 149 -2.99 -8.75 8.87
CA TYR A 149 -2.90 -8.90 7.42
C TYR A 149 -2.24 -10.21 6.97
N LYS A 150 -1.23 -10.72 7.68
CA LYS A 150 -0.51 -11.96 7.27
C LYS A 150 -1.44 -13.17 7.28
N ALA A 151 -2.28 -13.26 8.32
CA ALA A 151 -3.27 -14.33 8.46
C ALA A 151 -4.29 -14.31 7.32
N TYR A 152 -4.80 -13.12 6.98
CA TYR A 152 -5.80 -12.96 5.93
C TYR A 152 -5.22 -13.07 4.51
N PHE A 153 -4.01 -12.57 4.27
CA PHE A 153 -3.36 -12.66 2.96
C PHE A 153 -3.12 -14.12 2.54
N LYS A 154 -2.66 -14.97 3.46
CA LYS A 154 -2.51 -16.41 3.20
C LYS A 154 -3.85 -17.08 2.88
N LYS A 155 -4.94 -16.60 3.49
CA LYS A 155 -6.30 -17.07 3.21
C LYS A 155 -6.77 -16.61 1.82
N PHE A 156 -6.61 -15.33 1.50
CA PHE A 156 -7.05 -14.75 0.23
C PHE A 156 -6.27 -15.30 -0.97
N LYS A 157 -4.96 -15.52 -0.83
CA LYS A 157 -4.13 -16.16 -1.86
C LYS A 157 -4.63 -17.55 -2.28
N LYS A 158 -5.39 -18.24 -1.43
CA LYS A 158 -5.98 -19.56 -1.74
C LYS A 158 -7.34 -19.45 -2.44
N GLU A 159 -7.98 -18.30 -2.43
CA GLU A 159 -9.27 -18.09 -3.07
C GLU A 159 -9.10 -17.81 -4.56
N LYS A 160 -9.94 -18.41 -5.41
CA LYS A 160 -9.78 -18.37 -6.88
C LYS A 160 -10.40 -17.14 -7.56
N ASN A 161 -11.07 -16.24 -6.84
CA ASN A 161 -11.82 -15.13 -7.45
C ASN A 161 -11.65 -13.80 -6.71
N ASP A 162 -10.52 -13.14 -6.92
CA ASP A 162 -10.19 -11.84 -6.34
C ASP A 162 -10.65 -10.65 -7.20
N LEU A 163 -11.13 -10.88 -8.43
CA LEU A 163 -11.49 -9.82 -9.38
C LEU A 163 -12.54 -8.86 -8.80
N LYS A 164 -13.56 -9.40 -8.12
CA LYS A 164 -14.58 -8.58 -7.45
C LYS A 164 -13.98 -7.61 -6.44
N TRP A 165 -12.98 -8.05 -5.68
CA TRP A 165 -12.32 -7.24 -4.66
C TRP A 165 -11.40 -6.18 -5.28
N HIS A 166 -10.74 -6.50 -6.39
CA HIS A 166 -9.97 -5.51 -7.16
C HIS A 166 -10.87 -4.43 -7.75
N VAL A 167 -12.02 -4.81 -8.34
CA VAL A 167 -13.01 -3.85 -8.86
C VAL A 167 -13.58 -2.97 -7.75
N LEU A 168 -13.91 -3.56 -6.60
CA LEU A 168 -14.37 -2.79 -5.44
C LEU A 168 -13.31 -1.81 -4.96
N THR A 169 -12.05 -2.27 -4.85
CA THR A 169 -10.91 -1.42 -4.45
C THR A 169 -10.73 -0.26 -5.43
N PHE A 170 -10.90 -0.50 -6.72
CA PHE A 170 -10.87 0.56 -7.74
C PHE A 170 -11.95 1.63 -7.51
N PHE A 171 -13.20 1.23 -7.23
CA PHE A 171 -14.26 2.18 -6.91
C PHE A 171 -13.99 2.97 -5.62
N VAL A 172 -13.41 2.33 -4.60
CA VAL A 172 -12.98 3.04 -3.38
C VAL A 172 -11.87 4.05 -3.70
N CYS A 173 -10.94 3.73 -4.60
CA CYS A 173 -9.93 4.69 -5.05
C CYS A 173 -10.56 5.90 -5.76
N LEU A 174 -11.53 5.67 -6.66
CA LEU A 174 -12.26 6.76 -7.32
C LEU A 174 -13.03 7.62 -6.31
N GLY A 175 -13.68 7.00 -5.32
CA GLY A 175 -14.37 7.72 -4.26
C GLY A 175 -13.43 8.56 -3.40
N SER A 176 -12.20 8.08 -3.16
CA SER A 176 -11.16 8.84 -2.46
C SER A 176 -10.74 10.09 -3.25
N LEU A 177 -10.52 9.97 -4.56
CA LEU A 177 -10.24 11.11 -5.43
C LEU A 177 -11.38 12.14 -5.42
N TYR A 178 -12.63 11.68 -5.51
CA TYR A 178 -13.78 12.56 -5.43
C TYR A 178 -13.91 13.23 -4.04
N SER A 179 -13.54 12.52 -2.97
CA SER A 179 -13.54 13.06 -1.61
C SER A 179 -12.50 14.17 -1.45
N VAL A 180 -11.34 14.09 -2.11
CA VAL A 180 -10.37 15.20 -2.17
C VAL A 180 -11.03 16.45 -2.76
N TYR A 181 -11.66 16.31 -3.93
CA TYR A 181 -12.32 17.42 -4.60
C TYR A 181 -13.38 18.08 -3.70
N LEU A 182 -14.29 17.27 -3.13
CA LEU A 182 -15.33 17.78 -2.25
C LEU A 182 -14.75 18.43 -0.98
N SER A 183 -13.70 17.87 -0.39
CA SER A 183 -13.03 18.46 0.77
C SER A 183 -12.51 19.86 0.47
N ILE A 184 -11.91 20.07 -0.70
CA ILE A 184 -11.42 21.39 -1.13
C ILE A 184 -12.60 22.37 -1.25
N VAL A 185 -13.69 21.94 -1.89
CA VAL A 185 -14.88 22.79 -2.08
C VAL A 185 -15.50 23.20 -0.75
N TYR A 186 -15.71 22.24 0.17
CA TYR A 186 -16.36 22.51 1.46
C TYR A 186 -15.44 23.21 2.46
N TRP A 187 -14.12 23.03 2.37
CA TRP A 187 -13.21 23.70 3.29
C TRP A 187 -13.10 25.20 3.02
N ASN A 188 -13.24 25.60 1.75
CA ASN A 188 -13.14 26.97 1.28
C ASN A 188 -14.46 27.76 1.33
N LYS A 189 -15.58 27.09 1.66
CA LYS A 189 -16.87 27.72 1.93
C LYS A 189 -17.04 27.90 3.44
#